data_AF-A0A9D4SPJ8-F1
#
_entry.id   AF-A0A9D4SPJ8-F1
#
_cell.length_a   1.000
_cell.length_b   1.000
_cell.length_c   1.000
_cell.angle_alpha   90.00
_cell.angle_beta   90.00
_cell.angle_gamma   90.00
#
_symmetry.space_group_name_H-M   'P 1'
#
loop_
_entity.id
_entity.type
_entity.pdbx_description
1 polymer ?
#
loop_
_entity_poly.entity_id
_entity_poly.type
_entity_poly.pdbx_seq_one_letter_code
_entity_poly.pdbx_strand_id
1 'polypeptide(L)'
;MRALKGTQKLSDVVRQRVRETESEQWRSAMLDKTTLELYFTHKSSPATDNFYDNDAGSGLLFEARAGALRTLLYRQRFDTSPTRGASHGGGDNQEEATSVVVADPTAWTRNPCGR
;
A
#
# COMPACT_ATOMS: atom_id res chain seq x y z
N MET A 1 -15.51 -20.63 -24.74
CA MET A 1 -15.63 -19.18 -25.01
C MET A 1 -14.60 -18.43 -24.16
N ARG A 2 -13.66 -17.68 -24.75
CA ARG A 2 -12.74 -16.82 -23.96
C ARG A 2 -12.37 -15.57 -24.74
N ALA A 3 -12.84 -14.41 -24.26
CA ALA A 3 -12.43 -13.12 -24.76
C ALA A 3 -12.36 -12.12 -23.59
N LEU A 4 -11.15 -11.86 -23.10
CA LEU A 4 -10.79 -10.69 -22.29
C LEU A 4 -9.43 -10.19 -22.81
N LYS A 5 -9.42 -9.54 -23.98
CA LYS A 5 -8.20 -8.99 -24.60
C LYS A 5 -8.14 -7.45 -24.58
N GLY A 6 -9.23 -6.78 -24.20
CA GLY A 6 -9.34 -5.31 -24.26
C GLY A 6 -8.86 -4.56 -23.01
N THR A 7 -9.12 -5.08 -21.81
CA THR A 7 -8.83 -4.38 -20.54
C THR A 7 -7.38 -4.48 -20.09
N GLN A 8 -6.70 -5.59 -20.39
CA GLN A 8 -5.30 -5.83 -20.01
C GLN A 8 -4.36 -4.78 -20.63
N LYS A 9 -4.59 -4.42 -21.89
CA LYS A 9 -3.73 -3.48 -22.61
C LYS A 9 -3.74 -2.08 -21.97
N LEU A 10 -4.88 -1.62 -21.46
CA LEU A 10 -4.96 -0.32 -20.78
C LEU A 10 -4.30 -0.35 -19.40
N SER A 11 -4.53 -1.41 -18.61
CA SER A 11 -3.90 -1.54 -17.30
C SER A 11 -2.37 -1.63 -17.40
N ASP A 12 -1.85 -2.30 -18.42
CA ASP A 12 -0.40 -2.41 -18.64
C ASP A 12 0.22 -1.05 -19.00
N VAL A 13 -0.45 -0.28 -19.86
CA VAL A 13 -0.04 1.09 -20.21
C VAL A 13 -0.04 2.00 -18.98
N VAL A 14 -1.08 1.93 -18.15
CA VAL A 14 -1.14 2.70 -16.90
C VAL A 14 0.00 2.31 -15.96
N ARG A 15 0.22 1.01 -15.73
CA ARG A 15 1.30 0.51 -14.87
C ARG A 15 2.69 0.89 -15.40
N GLN A 16 2.85 0.94 -16.72
CA GLN A 16 4.09 1.38 -17.33
C GLN A 16 4.34 2.85 -17.05
N ARG A 17 3.33 3.69 -17.28
CA ARG A 17 3.44 5.13 -17.04
C ARG A 17 3.68 5.48 -15.58
N VAL A 18 3.01 4.78 -14.66
CA VAL A 18 3.26 4.91 -13.22
C VAL A 18 4.72 4.60 -12.90
N ARG A 19 5.26 3.48 -13.40
CA ARG A 19 6.66 3.10 -13.17
C ARG A 19 7.66 4.11 -13.72
N GLU A 20 7.40 4.68 -14.89
CA GLU A 20 8.24 5.72 -15.49
C GLU A 20 8.25 6.98 -14.62
N THR A 21 7.07 7.46 -14.25
CA THR A 21 6.89 8.66 -13.41
C THR A 21 7.49 8.48 -12.01
N GLU A 22 7.33 7.31 -11.39
CA GLU A 22 7.96 6.98 -10.11
C GLU A 22 9.48 6.92 -10.22
N SER A 23 10.00 6.34 -11.32
CA SER A 23 11.45 6.24 -11.55
C SER A 23 12.10 7.60 -11.76
N GLU A 24 11.44 8.52 -12.46
CA GLU A 24 11.93 9.89 -12.68
C GLU A 24 11.95 10.68 -11.37
N GLN A 25 10.86 10.64 -10.60
CA GLN A 25 10.78 11.28 -9.28
C GLN A 25 11.81 10.72 -8.30
N TRP A 26 12.02 9.40 -8.33
CA TRP A 26 13.03 8.76 -7.51
C TRP A 26 14.45 9.23 -7.86
N ARG A 27 14.77 9.33 -9.16
CA ARG A 27 16.08 9.84 -9.60
C ARG A 27 16.29 11.30 -9.21
N SER A 28 15.30 12.17 -9.43
CA SER A 28 15.43 13.60 -9.07
C SER A 28 15.61 13.78 -7.55
N ALA A 29 14.85 13.05 -6.74
CA ALA A 29 14.97 13.11 -5.28
C ALA A 29 16.29 12.54 -4.72
N MET A 30 16.95 11.63 -5.44
CA MET A 30 18.27 11.15 -5.06
C MET A 30 19.38 12.13 -5.45
N LEU A 31 19.30 12.74 -6.63
CA LEU A 31 20.28 13.74 -7.08
C LEU A 31 20.30 14.98 -6.18
N ASP A 32 19.15 15.32 -5.58
CA ASP A 32 19.04 16.41 -4.60
C ASP A 32 19.81 16.13 -3.30
N LYS A 33 20.12 14.87 -3.00
CA LYS A 33 20.74 14.43 -1.75
C LYS A 33 22.20 14.03 -1.99
N THR A 34 23.13 14.94 -1.73
CA THR A 34 24.58 14.69 -1.83
C THR A 34 25.06 13.51 -0.96
N THR A 35 24.41 13.28 0.19
CA THR A 35 24.70 12.13 1.06
C THR A 35 24.41 10.76 0.41
N LEU A 36 23.67 10.72 -0.69
CA LEU A 36 23.34 9.49 -1.43
C LEU A 36 24.16 9.30 -2.71
N GLU A 37 25.20 10.10 -2.96
CA GLU A 37 26.01 9.99 -4.19
C GLU A 37 26.52 8.57 -4.46
N LEU A 38 27.12 7.92 -3.45
CA LEU A 38 27.63 6.55 -3.58
C LEU A 38 26.51 5.55 -3.90
N TYR A 39 25.34 5.75 -3.29
CA TYR A 39 24.18 4.88 -3.50
C TYR A 39 23.64 4.99 -4.92
N PHE A 40 23.43 6.21 -5.43
CA PHE A 40 22.94 6.40 -6.80
C PHE A 40 23.96 5.95 -7.86
N THR A 41 25.26 6.08 -7.58
CA THR A 41 26.31 5.60 -8.49
C THR A 41 26.18 4.10 -8.79
N HIS A 42 25.68 3.32 -7.83
CA HIS A 42 25.54 1.86 -7.97
C HIS A 42 24.10 1.36 -8.15
N LYS A 43 23.07 2.15 -7.80
CA LYS A 43 21.66 1.76 -7.90
C LYS A 43 20.98 2.43 -9.10
N SER A 44 20.68 1.65 -10.13
CA SER A 44 20.13 2.12 -11.40
C SER A 44 18.60 2.24 -11.45
N SER A 45 17.89 1.50 -10.59
CA SER A 45 16.43 1.47 -10.55
C SER A 45 15.88 1.38 -9.12
N PRO A 46 14.68 1.94 -8.86
CA PRO A 46 13.95 1.70 -7.62
C PRO A 46 13.47 0.24 -7.62
N ALA A 47 14.20 -0.61 -6.91
CA ALA A 47 13.87 -2.01 -6.72
C ALA A 47 13.85 -2.34 -5.24
N THR A 48 12.96 -3.26 -4.88
CA THR A 48 12.94 -3.90 -3.57
C THR A 48 14.22 -4.68 -3.36
N ASP A 49 14.91 -4.42 -2.25
CA ASP A 49 16.09 -5.18 -1.88
C ASP A 49 15.68 -6.55 -1.34
N ASN A 50 16.26 -7.62 -1.91
CA ASN A 50 16.00 -9.00 -1.50
C ASN A 50 16.71 -9.38 -0.18
N PHE A 51 17.44 -8.45 0.43
CA PHE A 51 18.13 -8.66 1.70
C PHE A 51 17.16 -8.80 2.88
N TYR A 52 15.97 -8.21 2.76
CA TYR A 52 14.91 -8.36 3.73
C TYR A 52 13.96 -9.47 3.30
N ASP A 53 13.53 -10.29 4.25
CA ASP A 53 12.47 -11.28 4.05
C ASP A 53 11.14 -10.54 3.79
N ASN A 54 10.96 -10.06 2.56
CA ASN A 54 9.73 -9.46 2.04
C ASN A 54 8.71 -10.57 1.71
N ASP A 55 8.64 -11.59 2.56
CA ASP A 55 7.77 -12.72 2.42
C ASP A 55 6.30 -12.30 2.60
N ALA A 56 5.39 -13.17 2.14
CA ALA A 56 3.97 -12.98 2.35
C ALA A 56 3.61 -12.74 3.84
N GLY A 57 4.36 -13.36 4.76
CA GLY A 57 4.17 -13.19 6.20
C GLY A 57 4.53 -11.78 6.70
N SER A 58 5.63 -11.19 6.24
CA SER A 58 6.02 -9.83 6.64
C SER A 58 5.12 -8.78 6.01
N GLY A 59 4.68 -9.00 4.77
CA GLY A 59 3.63 -8.20 4.14
C GLY A 59 2.32 -8.22 4.93
N LEU A 60 1.87 -9.41 5.35
CA LEU A 60 0.66 -9.57 6.16
C LEU A 60 0.76 -8.86 7.52
N LEU A 61 1.91 -8.98 8.19
CA LEU A 61 2.16 -8.32 9.47
C LEU A 61 2.19 -6.79 9.33
N PHE A 62 2.80 -6.28 8.26
CA PHE A 62 2.79 -4.85 7.96
C PHE A 62 1.37 -4.33 7.74
N GLU A 63 0.56 -5.02 6.93
CA GLU A 63 -0.84 -4.63 6.70
C GLU A 63 -1.66 -4.66 8.00
N ALA A 64 -1.47 -5.68 8.84
CA ALA A 64 -2.13 -5.78 10.14
C ALA A 64 -1.76 -4.60 11.05
N ARG A 65 -0.46 -4.27 11.14
CA ARG A 65 0.04 -3.16 11.96
C ARG A 65 -0.39 -1.79 11.44
N ALA A 66 -0.49 -1.62 10.12
CA ALA A 66 -0.96 -0.41 9.48
C ALA A 66 -2.49 -0.25 9.52
N GLY A 67 -3.23 -1.25 10.01
CA GLY A 67 -4.70 -1.26 9.96
C GLY A 67 -5.26 -1.35 8.53
N ALA A 68 -4.44 -1.77 7.57
CA ALA A 68 -4.77 -1.89 6.15
C ALA A 68 -4.98 -3.36 5.72
N LEU A 69 -4.93 -4.29 6.67
CA LEU A 69 -5.18 -5.70 6.41
C LEU A 69 -6.54 -5.90 5.77
N ARG A 70 -6.55 -6.55 4.61
CA ARG A 70 -7.73 -6.79 3.77
C ARG A 70 -8.66 -7.85 4.37
N THR A 71 -9.16 -7.57 5.56
CA THR A 71 -10.20 -8.35 6.21
C THR A 71 -11.56 -8.08 5.57
N LEU A 72 -12.53 -8.97 5.79
CA LEU A 72 -13.90 -8.76 5.33
C LEU A 72 -14.50 -7.45 5.90
N LEU A 73 -14.14 -7.09 7.13
CA LEU A 73 -14.54 -5.83 7.78
C LEU A 73 -13.88 -4.61 7.14
N TYR A 74 -12.60 -4.68 6.75
CA TYR A 74 -11.95 -3.59 6.04
C TYR A 74 -12.61 -3.34 4.67
N ARG A 75 -12.92 -4.41 3.94
CA ARG A 75 -13.56 -4.33 2.63
C ARG A 75 -14.96 -3.70 2.69
N GLN A 76 -15.73 -3.93 3.75
CA GLN A 76 -17.04 -3.30 3.95
C GLN A 76 -17.00 -1.76 3.94
N ARG A 77 -15.87 -1.14 4.29
CA ARG A 77 -15.73 0.33 4.26
C ARG A 77 -15.72 0.92 2.84
N PHE A 78 -15.39 0.09 1.85
CA PHE A 78 -15.18 0.51 0.47
C PHE A 78 -16.12 -0.17 -0.53
N ASP A 79 -16.92 -1.14 -0.08
CA ASP A 79 -17.96 -1.77 -0.88
C ASP A 79 -19.22 -0.89 -0.82
N THR A 80 -19.52 -0.19 -1.91
CA THR A 80 -20.73 0.65 -2.06
C THR A 80 -21.97 -0.17 -2.42
N SER A 81 -21.81 -1.48 -2.64
CA SER A 81 -22.96 -2.38 -2.76
C SER A 81 -23.62 -2.51 -1.38
N PRO A 82 -24.95 -2.35 -1.25
CA PRO A 82 -25.62 -2.63 0.00
C PRO A 82 -25.58 -4.14 0.21
N THR A 83 -24.49 -4.64 0.78
CA THR A 83 -24.37 -6.03 1.17
C THR A 83 -25.29 -6.22 2.37
N ARG A 84 -26.49 -6.68 2.04
CA ARG A 84 -27.51 -7.17 2.96
C ARG A 84 -26.83 -8.07 3.99
N GLY A 85 -26.87 -7.64 5.24
CA GLY A 85 -26.12 -8.25 6.33
C GLY A 85 -26.33 -9.75 6.41
N ALA A 86 -25.22 -10.48 6.51
CA ALA A 86 -25.24 -11.84 7.03
C ALA A 86 -25.44 -11.72 8.54
N SER A 87 -26.67 -11.99 8.98
CA SER A 87 -27.01 -12.08 10.39
C SER A 87 -26.70 -13.48 10.94
N HIS A 88 -26.19 -13.49 12.17
CA HIS A 88 -26.27 -14.53 13.22
C HIS A 88 -25.12 -15.53 13.39
N GLY A 89 -24.55 -15.45 14.58
CA GLY A 89 -23.66 -16.39 15.25
C GLY A 89 -23.07 -15.76 16.51
N GLY A 90 -23.92 -15.50 17.53
CA GLY A 90 -23.52 -14.89 18.80
C GLY A 90 -22.66 -15.81 19.67
N GLY A 91 -21.79 -15.19 20.48
CA GLY A 91 -20.98 -15.82 21.50
C GLY A 91 -20.26 -14.72 22.29
N ASP A 92 -20.79 -14.41 23.46
CA ASP A 92 -20.37 -13.34 24.35
C ASP A 92 -18.94 -13.53 24.85
N ASN A 93 -18.04 -12.59 24.53
CA ASN A 93 -16.89 -12.28 25.37
C ASN A 93 -16.65 -10.77 25.33
N GLN A 94 -16.87 -10.15 26.48
CA GLN A 94 -16.54 -8.78 26.75
C GLN A 94 -15.02 -8.66 26.85
N GLU A 95 -14.36 -8.30 25.76
CA GLU A 95 -12.99 -7.77 25.79
C GLU A 95 -13.01 -6.39 25.13
N GLU A 96 -12.95 -5.42 26.05
CA GLU A 96 -12.32 -4.11 25.93
C GLU A 96 -12.25 -3.52 24.51
N ALA A 97 -13.04 -2.47 24.28
CA ALA A 97 -12.94 -1.63 23.11
C ALA A 97 -11.52 -1.07 22.99
N THR A 98 -10.62 -1.80 22.31
CA THR A 98 -9.43 -1.22 21.71
C THR A 98 -9.95 -0.20 20.72
N SER A 99 -9.83 1.07 21.09
CA SER A 99 -10.01 2.19 20.19
C SER A 99 -9.05 1.98 19.03
N VAL A 100 -9.54 1.42 17.92
CA VAL A 100 -8.84 1.48 16.64
C VAL A 100 -8.83 2.96 16.29
N VAL A 101 -7.72 3.62 16.60
CA VAL A 101 -7.42 4.97 16.16
C VAL A 101 -7.56 4.93 14.65
N VAL A 102 -8.63 5.53 14.13
CA VAL A 102 -8.79 5.74 12.69
C VAL A 102 -7.66 6.67 12.31
N ALA A 103 -6.60 6.12 11.71
CA ALA A 103 -5.51 6.92 11.20
C ALA A 103 -6.09 7.94 10.21
N ASP A 104 -5.88 9.22 10.49
CA ASP A 104 -6.22 10.32 9.60
C ASP A 104 -5.61 10.03 8.21
N PRO A 105 -6.41 9.85 7.15
CA PRO A 105 -5.91 9.51 5.82
C PRO A 105 -5.03 10.61 5.20
N THR A 106 -4.94 11.77 5.85
CA THR A 106 -4.06 12.89 5.51
C THR A 106 -2.77 12.95 6.37
N ALA A 107 -2.53 11.99 7.27
CA ALA A 107 -1.38 12.03 8.17
C ALA A 107 -0.01 12.02 7.43
N TRP A 108 0.06 11.42 6.23
CA TRP A 108 1.27 11.34 5.42
C TRP A 108 1.68 12.66 4.75
N THR A 109 0.78 13.66 4.67
CA THR A 109 1.10 14.98 4.09
C THR A 109 1.71 15.94 5.11
N ARG A 110 1.67 15.61 6.40
CA ARG A 110 2.34 16.39 7.45
C ARG A 110 3.82 16.05 7.41
N ASN A 111 4.58 16.84 6.66
CA ASN A 111 6.04 16.86 6.72
C ASN A 111 6.46 17.27 8.15
N PRO A 112 7.04 16.38 8.98
CA PRO A 112 7.50 16.75 10.33
C PRO A 112 8.79 17.58 10.29
N CYS A 113 9.41 17.71 9.13
CA CYS A 113 10.62 18.49 8.92
C CYS A 113 10.29 19.76 8.13
N GLY A 114 9.59 20.68 8.78
CA GLY A 114 9.55 22.08 8.37
C GLY A 114 10.69 22.86 9.03
N ARG A 115 11.62 23.35 8.23
CA ARG A 115 12.37 24.57 8.52
C ARG A 115 12.56 25.34 7.21
#